data_AF-A0A382ELT0-F1
#
_entry.id   AF-A0A382ELT0-F1
#
_cell.length_a   1.000
_cell.length_b   1.000
_cell.length_c   1.000
_cell.angle_alpha   90.00
_cell.angle_beta   90.00
_cell.angle_gamma   90.00
#
_symmetry.space_group_name_H-M   'P 1'
#
loop_
_entity.id
_entity.type
_entity.pdbx_description
1 polymer ?
#
loop_
_entity_poly.entity_id
_entity_poly.type
_entity_poly.pdbx_seq_one_letter_code
_entity_poly.pdbx_strand_id
1 'polypeptide(L)'
;MSEFDNGVSAITGNPGLGRLCRGIEKESLRITPNGTLSPLPHPEGLGSALRHPFITTDFSEAQLELITGISQSADDCIDELTNIHRVIYKEIGEELLWGASMPCILDNDTNIPIGYYGSSNIGRAKTVYRNGLGNRYGKLMQTISGIHYNFSLPETLWPAIAVAKGQHLDQGFQDQSYFHLIRNFRRYSWLLIYLFGASPAVCTSFIRNREHDLRALDEHSLYLPDATSLRMGPLGYQSGAQSDLHVSYNSLERYVQTMIDALIRPFPAYETIGVEVDGDYRQLNTSLLQIENEFYGSIRPKRRIQTGERPINALRKRGVEYVEVRCLDLNPFLEVGIDTETLRFLDVFLLVCLLLPSPDDTADESNEILHNQLTTVREGRDPNATLVSSGRTRNLRQWASELLDLADRLASVIDEVSGTTQHQTSAEAQRHKVTDACLTPSARIIKEMNDQRVSFFRLIMNLSENHRQVFTNEPTNPDLRQRFASLAEKSIRDQ
;
A
#
# COMPACT_ATOMS: atom_id res chain seq x y z
N MET A 1 -25.30 14.79 -5.67
CA MET A 1 -24.81 15.88 -4.79
C MET A 1 -25.58 15.93 -3.49
N SER A 2 -26.92 15.88 -3.51
CA SER A 2 -27.75 15.87 -2.28
C SER A 2 -27.33 14.83 -1.21
N GLU A 3 -26.97 13.59 -1.58
CA GLU A 3 -26.51 12.58 -0.61
C GLU A 3 -25.18 12.97 0.05
N PHE A 4 -24.21 13.44 -0.74
CA PHE A 4 -22.92 13.91 -0.23
C PHE A 4 -23.11 15.11 0.69
N ASP A 5 -23.92 16.08 0.29
CA ASP A 5 -24.22 17.28 1.09
C ASP A 5 -24.89 16.92 2.42
N ASN A 6 -25.84 15.98 2.41
CA ASN A 6 -26.48 15.47 3.62
C ASN A 6 -25.48 14.74 4.52
N GLY A 7 -24.59 13.93 3.93
CA GLY A 7 -23.53 13.22 4.64
C GLY A 7 -22.55 14.18 5.33
N VAL A 8 -22.08 15.21 4.63
CA VAL A 8 -21.22 16.26 5.18
C VAL A 8 -21.93 16.97 6.33
N SER A 9 -23.16 17.44 6.09
CA SER A 9 -23.97 18.14 7.11
C SER A 9 -24.15 17.31 8.39
N ALA A 10 -24.33 16.00 8.26
CA ALA A 10 -24.53 15.11 9.40
C ALA A 10 -23.28 14.95 10.27
N ILE A 11 -22.08 14.97 9.68
CA ILE A 11 -20.83 14.81 10.43
C ILE A 11 -20.22 16.15 10.86
N THR A 12 -20.67 17.28 10.31
CA THR A 12 -20.20 18.62 10.68
C THR A 12 -20.32 18.85 12.19
N GLY A 13 -19.24 19.34 12.80
CA GLY A 13 -19.16 19.59 14.25
C GLY A 13 -19.00 18.33 15.11
N ASN A 14 -18.95 17.13 14.53
CA ASN A 14 -18.76 15.90 15.30
C ASN A 14 -17.29 15.77 15.75
N PRO A 15 -17.01 15.65 17.07
CA PRO A 15 -15.64 15.56 17.59
C PRO A 15 -14.86 14.33 17.10
N GLY A 16 -15.54 13.32 16.54
CA GLY A 16 -14.90 12.16 15.93
C GLY A 16 -14.05 12.49 14.70
N LEU A 17 -14.32 13.61 14.02
CA LEU A 17 -13.52 14.04 12.86
C LEU A 17 -12.06 14.34 13.23
N GLY A 18 -11.82 14.89 14.42
CA GLY A 18 -10.46 15.11 14.94
C GLY A 18 -9.80 13.85 15.51
N ARG A 19 -10.43 12.67 15.40
CA ARG A 19 -9.97 11.42 16.01
C ARG A 19 -9.94 10.23 15.05
N LEU A 20 -9.93 10.48 13.73
CA LEU A 20 -9.84 9.41 12.73
C LEU A 20 -8.67 8.47 13.06
N CYS A 21 -8.90 7.17 12.91
CA CYS A 21 -7.94 6.15 13.32
C CYS A 21 -7.15 5.66 12.11
N ARG A 22 -5.82 5.64 12.24
CA ARG A 22 -4.91 5.25 11.16
C ARG A 22 -3.76 4.38 11.63
N GLY A 23 -3.17 3.62 10.71
CA GLY A 23 -1.94 2.88 10.90
C GLY A 23 -1.22 2.68 9.57
N ILE A 24 0.10 2.48 9.60
CA ILE A 24 0.92 2.33 8.41
C ILE A 24 1.64 0.99 8.45
N GLU A 25 1.64 0.32 7.31
CA GLU A 25 2.60 -0.74 6.99
C GLU A 25 3.50 -0.20 5.88
N LYS A 26 4.82 -0.29 6.05
CA LYS A 26 5.80 0.22 5.09
C LYS A 26 6.87 -0.81 4.84
N GLU A 27 7.07 -1.15 3.58
CA GLU A 27 8.07 -2.12 3.15
C GLU A 27 9.36 -1.42 2.68
N SER A 28 10.52 -2.05 2.87
CA SER A 28 11.78 -1.67 2.22
C SER A 28 12.73 -2.86 2.15
N LEU A 29 13.50 -2.94 1.06
CA LEU A 29 14.62 -3.87 0.95
C LEU A 29 15.83 -3.37 1.74
N ARG A 30 16.46 -4.25 2.51
CA ARG A 30 17.82 -4.10 3.02
C ARG A 30 18.79 -4.34 1.87
N ILE A 31 19.67 -3.37 1.65
CA ILE A 31 20.69 -3.41 0.62
C ILE A 31 22.08 -3.22 1.22
N THR A 32 23.08 -3.77 0.55
CA THR A 32 24.48 -3.52 0.89
C THR A 32 24.87 -2.07 0.55
N PRO A 33 26.02 -1.56 1.05
CA PRO A 33 26.56 -0.26 0.62
C PRO A 33 26.75 -0.10 -0.89
N ASN A 34 26.86 -1.22 -1.63
CA ASN A 34 26.97 -1.21 -3.09
C ASN A 34 25.60 -1.23 -3.79
N GLY A 35 24.50 -1.25 -3.04
CA GLY A 35 23.13 -1.24 -3.55
C GLY A 35 22.60 -2.57 -4.06
N THR A 36 23.31 -3.68 -3.81
CA THR A 36 22.80 -5.04 -4.06
C THR A 36 21.90 -5.48 -2.90
N LEU A 37 20.96 -6.38 -3.18
CA LEU A 37 20.12 -6.97 -2.14
C LEU A 37 20.97 -7.63 -1.04
N SER A 38 20.60 -7.42 0.22
CA SER A 38 21.32 -8.04 1.35
C SER A 38 21.16 -9.57 1.34
N PRO A 39 22.26 -10.33 1.48
CA PRO A 39 22.21 -11.76 1.72
C PRO A 39 22.10 -12.13 3.21
N LEU A 40 22.21 -11.13 4.11
CA LEU A 40 22.22 -11.38 5.56
C LEU A 40 20.81 -11.75 6.05
N PRO A 41 20.71 -12.62 7.08
CA PRO A 41 19.42 -12.94 7.71
C PRO A 41 18.80 -11.70 8.37
N HIS A 42 17.53 -11.80 8.76
CA HIS A 42 16.89 -10.80 9.60
C HIS A 42 17.73 -10.56 10.88
N PRO A 43 18.12 -9.31 11.19
CA PRO A 43 18.97 -9.02 12.34
C PRO A 43 18.36 -9.48 13.67
N GLU A 44 19.12 -10.21 14.48
CA GLU A 44 18.66 -10.72 15.79
C GLU A 44 18.23 -9.59 16.74
N GLY A 45 18.86 -8.41 16.66
CA GLY A 45 18.49 -7.23 17.44
C GLY A 45 17.10 -6.67 17.12
N LEU A 46 16.51 -7.04 15.98
CA LEU A 46 15.12 -6.72 15.61
C LEU A 46 14.12 -7.79 16.12
N GLY A 47 14.63 -8.88 16.68
CA GLY A 47 13.84 -9.95 17.25
C GLY A 47 13.37 -10.99 16.23
N SER A 48 12.20 -11.55 16.48
CA SER A 48 11.57 -12.54 15.62
C SER A 48 10.64 -11.87 14.62
N ALA A 49 10.94 -11.96 13.33
CA ALA A 49 10.03 -11.53 12.27
C ALA A 49 8.66 -12.23 12.36
N LEU A 50 8.54 -13.39 13.02
CA LEU A 50 7.25 -14.08 13.18
C LEU A 50 6.34 -13.42 14.24
N ARG A 51 6.92 -12.81 15.28
CA ARG A 51 6.21 -12.43 16.51
C ARG A 51 6.39 -10.96 16.91
N HIS A 52 7.35 -10.26 16.34
CA HIS A 52 7.61 -8.88 16.72
C HIS A 52 6.46 -7.97 16.23
N PRO A 53 5.91 -7.09 17.09
CA PRO A 53 4.66 -6.39 16.78
C PRO A 53 4.80 -5.21 15.81
N PHE A 54 6.01 -4.67 15.61
CA PHE A 54 6.25 -3.46 14.80
C PHE A 54 7.18 -3.69 13.61
N ILE A 55 7.86 -4.83 13.55
CA ILE A 55 8.94 -5.10 12.58
C ILE A 55 8.83 -6.56 12.18
N THR A 56 8.68 -6.82 10.89
CA THR A 56 8.64 -8.17 10.33
C THR A 56 9.35 -8.15 8.97
N THR A 57 9.22 -9.23 8.23
CA THR A 57 9.61 -9.32 6.83
C THR A 57 8.40 -9.64 5.97
N ASP A 58 8.33 -9.04 4.79
CA ASP A 58 7.36 -9.47 3.78
C ASP A 58 7.93 -10.64 2.96
N PHE A 59 7.93 -10.60 1.63
CA PHE A 59 8.27 -11.76 0.81
C PHE A 59 9.71 -12.26 1.02
N SER A 60 10.67 -11.33 1.01
CA SER A 60 12.09 -11.64 1.13
C SER A 60 12.60 -11.46 2.56
N GLU A 61 13.60 -12.26 2.96
CA GLU A 61 14.32 -12.09 4.23
C GLU A 61 15.01 -10.72 4.33
N ALA A 62 15.33 -10.11 3.18
CA ALA A 62 15.86 -8.77 3.09
C ALA A 62 14.78 -7.69 3.04
N GLN A 63 13.50 -8.02 2.87
CA GLN A 63 12.41 -7.04 2.74
C GLN A 63 11.75 -6.80 4.09
N LEU A 64 12.23 -5.81 4.83
CA LEU A 64 11.62 -5.40 6.08
C LEU A 64 10.24 -4.79 5.84
N GLU A 65 9.31 -5.11 6.73
CA GLU A 65 7.99 -4.50 6.83
C GLU A 65 7.85 -3.88 8.22
N LEU A 66 7.61 -2.58 8.25
CA LEU A 66 7.46 -1.77 9.45
C LEU A 66 5.99 -1.49 9.66
N ILE A 67 5.47 -1.75 10.85
CA ILE A 67 4.04 -1.68 11.16
C ILE A 67 3.86 -0.76 12.36
N THR A 68 3.07 0.31 12.23
CA THR A 68 2.73 1.19 13.35
C THR A 68 1.58 0.62 14.19
N GLY A 69 1.43 1.12 15.41
CA GLY A 69 0.19 1.02 16.15
C GLY A 69 -0.94 1.83 15.50
N ILE A 70 -2.13 1.74 16.08
CA ILE A 70 -3.29 2.56 15.69
C ILE A 70 -3.14 3.93 16.36
N SER A 71 -3.15 4.99 15.56
CA SER A 71 -3.05 6.37 16.02
C SER A 71 -4.28 7.19 15.66
N GLN A 72 -4.64 8.14 16.53
CA GLN A 72 -5.64 9.19 16.27
C GLN A 72 -5.02 10.50 15.80
N SER A 73 -3.68 10.61 15.82
CA SER A 73 -2.91 11.75 15.29
C SER A 73 -2.07 11.32 14.09
N ALA A 74 -2.12 12.08 13.00
CA ALA A 74 -1.32 11.81 11.81
C ALA A 74 0.17 12.05 12.09
N ASP A 75 0.51 13.07 12.88
CA ASP A 75 1.89 13.35 13.29
C ASP A 75 2.43 12.21 14.16
N ASP A 76 1.67 11.75 15.18
CA ASP A 76 2.10 10.66 16.06
C ASP A 76 2.33 9.35 15.29
N CYS A 77 1.56 9.12 14.22
CA CYS A 77 1.71 7.94 13.35
C CYS A 77 3.04 7.99 12.58
N ILE A 78 3.38 9.15 12.01
CA ILE A 78 4.65 9.37 11.32
C ILE A 78 5.82 9.36 12.31
N ASP A 79 5.66 9.91 13.51
CA ASP A 79 6.67 9.87 14.57
C ASP A 79 6.96 8.44 15.01
N GLU A 80 5.93 7.58 15.16
CA GLU A 80 6.13 6.17 15.47
C GLU A 80 6.86 5.43 14.34
N LEU A 81 6.47 5.65 13.08
CA LEU A 81 7.17 5.08 11.92
C LEU A 81 8.64 5.52 11.87
N THR A 82 8.90 6.80 12.13
CA THR A 82 10.25 7.39 12.21
C THR A 82 11.06 6.76 13.34
N ASN A 83 10.45 6.51 14.50
CA ASN A 83 11.09 5.84 15.62
C ASN A 83 11.42 4.38 15.31
N ILE A 84 10.55 3.65 14.59
CA ILE A 84 10.85 2.29 14.13
C ILE A 84 12.06 2.31 13.18
N HIS A 85 12.11 3.28 12.24
CA HIS A 85 13.27 3.49 11.35
C HIS A 85 14.57 3.74 12.15
N ARG A 86 14.54 4.60 13.17
CA ARG A 86 15.69 4.86 14.05
C ARG A 86 16.21 3.59 14.71
N VAL A 87 15.32 2.72 15.18
CA VAL A 87 15.70 1.43 15.78
C VAL A 87 16.34 0.52 14.73
N ILE A 88 15.74 0.40 13.55
CA ILE A 88 16.27 -0.44 12.46
C ILE A 88 17.69 -0.06 12.09
N TYR A 89 17.97 1.23 11.90
CA TYR A 89 19.31 1.70 11.54
C TYR A 89 20.38 1.48 12.62
N LYS A 90 20.01 1.17 13.87
CA LYS A 90 20.96 0.72 14.89
C LYS A 90 21.29 -0.76 14.81
N GLU A 91 20.44 -1.58 14.19
CA GLU A 91 20.57 -3.04 14.15
C GLU A 91 21.03 -3.59 12.80
N ILE A 92 20.88 -2.84 11.70
CA ILE A 92 21.28 -3.30 10.34
C ILE A 92 22.74 -2.98 9.96
N GLY A 93 23.52 -2.39 10.87
CA GLY A 93 24.94 -2.08 10.65
C GLY A 93 25.20 -1.11 9.48
N GLU A 94 25.95 -1.56 8.47
CA GLU A 94 26.28 -0.77 7.28
C GLU A 94 25.26 -0.92 6.14
N GLU A 95 24.23 -1.76 6.31
CA GLU A 95 23.15 -1.86 5.33
C GLU A 95 22.32 -0.58 5.26
N LEU A 96 21.62 -0.41 4.14
CA LEU A 96 20.67 0.68 3.92
C LEU A 96 19.27 0.12 3.66
N LEU A 97 18.25 0.93 3.92
CA LEU A 97 16.91 0.66 3.42
C LEU A 97 16.75 1.31 2.04
N TRP A 98 16.40 0.53 1.03
CA TRP A 98 16.08 1.02 -0.30
C TRP A 98 14.85 1.92 -0.26
N GLY A 99 15.02 3.18 -0.69
CA GLY A 99 14.01 4.23 -0.55
C GLY A 99 12.93 4.29 -1.65
N ALA A 100 12.91 3.39 -2.63
CA ALA A 100 11.94 3.42 -3.73
C ALA A 100 11.13 2.12 -3.86
N SER A 101 9.92 2.22 -4.42
CA SER A 101 9.05 1.05 -4.62
C SER A 101 9.66 0.00 -5.54
N MET A 102 10.23 0.44 -6.66
CA MET A 102 10.79 -0.45 -7.67
C MET A 102 12.23 -0.81 -7.27
N PRO A 103 12.57 -2.10 -7.20
CA PRO A 103 13.90 -2.52 -6.79
C PRO A 103 14.91 -2.36 -7.94
N CYS A 104 16.20 -2.44 -7.60
CA CYS A 104 17.29 -2.41 -8.57
C CYS A 104 18.43 -3.32 -8.13
N ILE A 105 19.30 -3.70 -9.08
CA ILE A 105 20.44 -4.59 -8.88
C ILE A 105 20.03 -5.87 -8.13
N LEU A 106 19.06 -6.55 -8.72
CA LEU A 106 18.66 -7.88 -8.28
C LEU A 106 19.35 -8.91 -9.17
N ASP A 107 20.24 -9.69 -8.55
CA ASP A 107 20.79 -10.92 -9.12
C ASP A 107 19.67 -11.87 -9.58
N ASN A 108 20.03 -12.95 -10.29
CA ASN A 108 19.10 -13.98 -10.74
C ASN A 108 18.08 -14.39 -9.66
N ASP A 109 16.86 -14.76 -10.07
CA ASP A 109 15.74 -15.10 -9.16
C ASP A 109 16.11 -16.15 -8.10
N THR A 110 17.12 -16.98 -8.35
CA THR A 110 17.65 -17.95 -7.38
C THR A 110 18.19 -17.29 -6.11
N ASN A 111 18.70 -16.06 -6.21
CA ASN A 111 19.46 -15.39 -5.14
C ASN A 111 18.61 -14.52 -4.23
N ILE A 112 17.31 -14.33 -4.50
CA ILE A 112 16.42 -13.58 -3.60
C ILE A 112 16.07 -14.49 -2.40
N PRO A 113 16.53 -14.16 -1.17
CA PRO A 113 16.29 -14.98 0.00
C PRO A 113 14.82 -14.86 0.41
N ILE A 114 14.16 -16.00 0.62
CA ILE A 114 12.75 -16.05 1.04
C ILE A 114 12.67 -15.81 2.56
N GLY A 115 11.65 -15.07 3.00
CA GLY A 115 11.41 -14.80 4.42
C GLY A 115 11.38 -16.07 5.27
N TYR A 116 12.23 -16.10 6.30
CA TYR A 116 12.40 -17.21 7.22
C TYR A 116 11.78 -16.90 8.59
N TYR A 117 10.92 -17.81 9.06
CA TYR A 117 10.16 -17.61 10.31
C TYR A 117 10.36 -18.73 11.32
N GLY A 118 11.50 -19.42 11.28
CA GLY A 118 11.83 -20.53 12.18
C GLY A 118 11.20 -21.86 11.80
N SER A 119 11.32 -22.84 12.71
CA SER A 119 10.95 -24.25 12.48
C SER A 119 9.53 -24.62 12.96
N SER A 120 8.82 -23.71 13.64
CA SER A 120 7.43 -23.93 14.06
C SER A 120 6.52 -24.13 12.85
N ASN A 121 5.40 -24.85 13.01
CA ASN A 121 4.48 -25.10 11.89
C ASN A 121 3.97 -23.82 11.24
N ILE A 122 3.69 -22.78 12.04
CA ILE A 122 3.24 -21.47 11.54
C ILE A 122 4.38 -20.78 10.78
N GLY A 123 5.59 -20.81 11.33
CA GLY A 123 6.77 -20.24 10.68
C GLY A 123 7.06 -20.91 9.33
N ARG A 124 7.11 -22.25 9.31
CA ARG A 124 7.27 -23.04 8.09
C ARG A 124 6.17 -22.75 7.07
N ALA A 125 4.91 -22.66 7.49
CA ALA A 125 3.80 -22.34 6.57
C ALA A 125 3.96 -20.96 5.92
N LYS A 126 4.44 -19.93 6.66
CA LYS A 126 4.72 -18.60 6.11
C LYS A 126 5.85 -18.61 5.07
N THR A 127 6.89 -19.41 5.28
CA THR A 127 7.98 -19.60 4.31
C THR A 127 7.50 -20.38 3.09
N VAL A 128 6.74 -21.47 3.28
CA VAL A 128 6.17 -22.27 2.17
C VAL A 128 5.21 -21.44 1.31
N TYR A 129 4.39 -20.57 1.93
CA TYR A 129 3.54 -19.64 1.21
C TYR A 129 4.34 -18.75 0.24
N ARG A 130 5.46 -18.19 0.71
CA ARG A 130 6.36 -17.33 -0.09
C ARG A 130 7.10 -18.12 -1.17
N ASN A 131 7.50 -19.37 -0.89
CA ASN A 131 7.98 -20.27 -1.95
C ASN A 131 6.93 -20.43 -3.04
N GLY A 132 5.65 -20.61 -2.66
CA GLY A 132 4.53 -20.67 -3.60
C GLY A 132 4.41 -19.41 -4.44
N LEU A 133 4.47 -18.22 -3.83
CA LEU A 133 4.46 -16.95 -4.58
C LEU A 133 5.63 -16.85 -5.56
N GLY A 134 6.83 -17.26 -5.14
CA GLY A 134 8.03 -17.29 -5.99
C GLY A 134 7.87 -18.23 -7.19
N ASN A 135 7.27 -19.41 -7.00
CA ASN A 135 7.02 -20.38 -8.05
C ASN A 135 5.87 -19.97 -9.00
N ARG A 136 4.84 -19.29 -8.48
CA ARG A 136 3.65 -18.88 -9.24
C ARG A 136 3.89 -17.61 -10.06
N TYR A 137 4.62 -16.65 -9.51
CA TYR A 137 4.71 -15.29 -10.04
C TYR A 137 6.14 -14.80 -10.30
N GLY A 138 7.15 -15.57 -9.88
CA GLY A 138 8.55 -15.16 -9.88
C GLY A 138 8.90 -14.30 -8.67
N LYS A 139 10.11 -14.52 -8.13
CA LYS A 139 10.58 -13.83 -6.92
C LYS A 139 10.79 -12.33 -7.13
N LEU A 140 11.19 -11.93 -8.33
CA LEU A 140 11.50 -10.54 -8.68
C LEU A 140 10.34 -9.58 -8.40
N MET A 141 9.13 -9.93 -8.84
CA MET A 141 7.93 -9.11 -8.66
C MET A 141 7.61 -8.87 -7.18
N GLN A 142 7.90 -9.85 -6.33
CA GLN A 142 7.58 -9.83 -4.91
C GLN A 142 8.51 -8.96 -4.08
N THR A 143 9.60 -8.46 -4.68
CA THR A 143 10.53 -7.53 -4.02
C THR A 143 10.16 -6.06 -4.21
N ILE A 144 9.09 -5.78 -4.95
CA ILE A 144 8.52 -4.44 -5.07
C ILE A 144 7.94 -4.06 -3.70
N SER A 145 8.37 -2.93 -3.17
CA SER A 145 7.90 -2.42 -1.89
C SER A 145 6.79 -1.39 -2.06
N GLY A 146 5.95 -1.22 -1.05
CA GLY A 146 4.95 -0.15 -1.00
C GLY A 146 4.60 0.29 0.41
N ILE A 147 3.55 1.10 0.50
CA ILE A 147 2.93 1.52 1.75
C ILE A 147 1.48 1.05 1.77
N HIS A 148 1.06 0.49 2.90
CA HIS A 148 -0.35 0.30 3.22
C HIS A 148 -0.81 1.34 4.24
N TYR A 149 -1.93 1.98 3.94
CA TYR A 149 -2.60 2.92 4.84
C TYR A 149 -3.87 2.28 5.38
N ASN A 150 -3.87 1.98 6.68
CA ASN A 150 -4.99 1.40 7.39
C ASN A 150 -5.86 2.52 7.96
N PHE A 151 -7.17 2.49 7.72
CA PHE A 151 -8.09 3.56 8.11
C PHE A 151 -9.40 3.02 8.69
N SER A 152 -9.86 3.61 9.79
CA SER A 152 -11.20 3.38 10.34
C SER A 152 -11.85 4.64 10.91
N LEU A 153 -13.17 4.64 10.89
CA LEU A 153 -13.96 5.70 11.51
C LEU A 153 -14.05 5.50 13.04
N PRO A 154 -13.96 6.57 13.83
CA PRO A 154 -14.28 6.53 15.25
C PRO A 154 -15.75 6.19 15.49
N GLU A 155 -16.01 5.49 16.59
CA GLU A 155 -17.38 5.07 16.97
C GLU A 155 -18.38 6.22 17.05
N THR A 156 -17.90 7.44 17.35
CA THR A 156 -18.75 8.63 17.48
C THR A 156 -19.29 9.16 16.15
N LEU A 157 -18.72 8.76 15.01
CA LEU A 157 -19.21 9.17 13.68
C LEU A 157 -20.38 8.30 13.19
N TRP A 158 -20.41 7.02 13.56
CA TRP A 158 -21.40 6.07 13.04
C TRP A 158 -22.86 6.48 13.29
N PRO A 159 -23.25 6.96 14.49
CA PRO A 159 -24.63 7.38 14.73
C PRO A 159 -25.07 8.50 13.80
N ALA A 160 -24.21 9.49 13.56
CA ALA A 160 -24.50 10.61 12.67
C ALA A 160 -24.69 10.15 11.22
N ILE A 161 -23.81 9.26 10.75
CA ILE A 161 -23.87 8.73 9.38
C ILE A 161 -25.12 7.83 9.19
N ALA A 162 -25.48 7.03 10.19
CA ALA A 162 -26.68 6.20 10.17
C ALA A 162 -27.97 7.03 10.09
N VAL A 163 -28.07 8.08 10.92
CA VAL A 163 -29.20 9.02 10.90
C VAL A 163 -29.32 9.72 9.55
N ALA A 164 -28.20 10.18 8.98
CA ALA A 164 -28.18 10.84 7.67
C ALA A 164 -28.71 9.94 6.54
N LYS A 165 -28.43 8.64 6.63
CA LYS A 165 -28.90 7.63 5.68
C LYS A 165 -30.28 7.05 6.02
N GLY A 166 -30.88 7.46 7.14
CA GLY A 166 -32.16 6.92 7.60
C GLY A 166 -32.11 5.43 7.92
N GLN A 167 -30.94 4.93 8.34
CA GLN A 167 -30.69 3.51 8.62
C GLN A 167 -30.42 3.28 10.10
N HIS A 168 -30.65 2.04 10.56
CA HIS A 168 -30.33 1.63 11.92
C HIS A 168 -28.83 1.37 12.05
N LEU A 169 -28.21 1.82 13.15
CA LEU A 169 -26.80 1.56 13.40
C LEU A 169 -26.61 0.14 13.95
N ASP A 170 -26.09 -0.74 13.10
CA ASP A 170 -25.59 -2.06 13.45
C ASP A 170 -24.32 -2.41 12.64
N GLN A 171 -23.75 -3.60 12.86
CA GLN A 171 -22.58 -4.07 12.10
C GLN A 171 -22.90 -4.21 10.60
N GLY A 172 -24.14 -4.54 10.22
CA GLY A 172 -24.53 -4.65 8.83
C GLY A 172 -24.49 -3.29 8.11
N PHE A 173 -24.91 -2.22 8.79
CA PHE A 173 -24.76 -0.85 8.31
C PHE A 173 -23.30 -0.43 8.16
N GLN A 174 -22.44 -0.75 9.14
CA GLN A 174 -21.01 -0.46 9.05
C GLN A 174 -20.36 -1.21 7.89
N ASP A 175 -20.68 -2.49 7.71
CA ASP A 175 -20.21 -3.30 6.60
C ASP A 175 -20.62 -2.69 5.25
N GLN A 176 -21.91 -2.35 5.10
CA GLN A 176 -22.42 -1.68 3.89
C GLN A 176 -21.70 -0.36 3.63
N SER A 177 -21.45 0.44 4.67
CA SER A 177 -20.75 1.73 4.57
C SER A 177 -19.28 1.56 4.16
N TYR A 178 -18.57 0.55 4.68
CA TYR A 178 -17.21 0.27 4.24
C TYR A 178 -17.14 -0.29 2.82
N PHE A 179 -18.09 -1.14 2.40
CA PHE A 179 -18.16 -1.58 1.00
C PHE A 179 -18.54 -0.46 0.03
N HIS A 180 -19.41 0.45 0.47
CA HIS A 180 -19.71 1.69 -0.23
C HIS A 180 -18.44 2.53 -0.45
N LEU A 181 -17.64 2.74 0.62
CA LEU A 181 -16.33 3.38 0.56
C LEU A 181 -15.41 2.67 -0.42
N ILE A 182 -15.28 1.34 -0.33
CA ILE A 182 -14.39 0.54 -1.18
C ILE A 182 -14.75 0.70 -2.67
N ARG A 183 -16.04 0.65 -3.04
CA ARG A 183 -16.46 0.85 -4.44
C ARG A 183 -16.05 2.23 -4.96
N ASN A 184 -16.30 3.28 -4.18
CA ASN A 184 -15.87 4.63 -4.54
C ASN A 184 -14.35 4.77 -4.58
N PHE A 185 -13.63 4.19 -3.62
CA PHE A 185 -12.18 4.15 -3.64
C PHE A 185 -11.67 3.52 -4.94
N ARG A 186 -12.23 2.38 -5.37
CA ARG A 186 -11.84 1.75 -6.64
C ARG A 186 -12.07 2.69 -7.82
N ARG A 187 -13.22 3.37 -7.90
CA ARG A 187 -13.54 4.37 -8.95
C ARG A 187 -12.54 5.52 -9.02
N TYR A 188 -12.01 5.96 -7.88
CA TYR A 188 -11.23 7.20 -7.77
C TYR A 188 -9.76 7.00 -7.39
N SER A 189 -9.31 5.76 -7.14
CA SER A 189 -7.94 5.44 -6.69
C SER A 189 -6.85 5.87 -7.67
N TRP A 190 -7.20 6.06 -8.95
CA TRP A 190 -6.32 6.67 -9.95
C TRP A 190 -5.84 8.06 -9.51
N LEU A 191 -6.60 8.82 -8.72
CA LEU A 191 -6.18 10.11 -8.18
C LEU A 191 -4.96 9.95 -7.24
N LEU A 192 -4.95 8.93 -6.38
CA LEU A 192 -3.81 8.66 -5.50
C LEU A 192 -2.59 8.22 -6.30
N ILE A 193 -2.78 7.41 -7.35
CA ILE A 193 -1.73 6.99 -8.28
C ILE A 193 -1.12 8.22 -8.97
N TYR A 194 -1.94 9.18 -9.38
CA TYR A 194 -1.48 10.44 -9.97
C TYR A 194 -0.70 11.32 -8.98
N LEU A 195 -1.27 11.58 -7.80
CA LEU A 195 -0.73 12.54 -6.82
C LEU A 195 0.52 12.04 -6.10
N PHE A 196 0.58 10.72 -5.83
CA PHE A 196 1.59 10.11 -4.97
C PHE A 196 2.40 9.01 -5.65
N GLY A 197 2.11 8.69 -6.91
CA GLY A 197 2.93 7.77 -7.71
C GLY A 197 4.38 8.25 -7.76
N ALA A 198 5.30 7.35 -7.39
CA ALA A 198 6.72 7.63 -7.22
C ALA A 198 7.59 6.52 -7.84
N SER A 199 7.08 5.87 -8.89
CA SER A 199 7.81 4.85 -9.63
C SER A 199 7.69 5.01 -11.16
N PRO A 200 8.06 6.17 -11.72
CA PRO A 200 7.98 6.41 -13.18
C PRO A 200 9.07 5.68 -13.97
N ALA A 201 10.12 5.21 -13.29
CA ALA A 201 11.29 4.58 -13.85
C ALA A 201 11.63 3.28 -13.09
N VAL A 202 12.34 2.39 -13.76
CA VAL A 202 12.84 1.12 -13.23
C VAL A 202 14.27 0.88 -13.70
N CYS A 203 14.97 0.04 -12.96
CA CYS A 203 16.27 -0.48 -13.32
C CYS A 203 16.15 -1.51 -14.45
N THR A 204 17.05 -1.52 -15.44
CA THR A 204 17.02 -2.52 -16.53
C THR A 204 17.10 -3.96 -15.99
N SER A 205 17.78 -4.17 -14.87
CA SER A 205 17.86 -5.46 -14.18
C SER A 205 16.51 -6.01 -13.70
N PHE A 206 15.49 -5.15 -13.55
CA PHE A 206 14.14 -5.54 -13.13
C PHE A 206 13.29 -6.06 -14.30
N ILE A 207 13.52 -5.55 -15.51
CA ILE A 207 12.79 -5.97 -16.69
C ILE A 207 13.31 -7.31 -17.22
N ARG A 208 14.64 -7.47 -17.26
CA ARG A 208 15.31 -8.64 -17.84
C ARG A 208 14.78 -8.94 -19.24
N ASN A 209 14.18 -10.12 -19.45
CA ASN A 209 13.65 -10.59 -20.73
C ASN A 209 12.13 -10.41 -20.85
N ARG A 210 11.49 -9.65 -19.95
CA ARG A 210 10.05 -9.39 -20.04
C ARG A 210 9.78 -8.42 -21.18
N GLU A 211 8.72 -8.66 -21.94
CA GLU A 211 8.24 -7.68 -22.92
C GLU A 211 7.79 -6.41 -22.19
N HIS A 212 8.18 -5.26 -22.74
CA HIS A 212 7.83 -3.95 -22.22
C HIS A 212 7.85 -2.91 -23.34
N ASP A 213 7.25 -1.76 -23.06
CA ASP A 213 7.23 -0.59 -23.94
C ASP A 213 7.84 0.65 -23.29
N LEU A 214 8.55 0.45 -22.16
CA LEU A 214 9.37 1.47 -21.54
C LEU A 214 10.48 1.97 -22.50
N ARG A 215 10.81 3.25 -22.39
CA ARG A 215 11.92 3.90 -23.10
C ARG A 215 13.17 3.88 -22.26
N ALA A 216 14.34 3.79 -22.89
CA ALA A 216 15.60 4.02 -22.19
C ALA A 216 15.72 5.51 -21.82
N LEU A 217 15.99 5.80 -20.55
CA LEU A 217 16.47 7.12 -20.12
C LEU A 217 18.00 7.18 -20.20
N ASP A 218 18.66 6.08 -19.81
CA ASP A 218 20.09 5.85 -19.88
C ASP A 218 20.38 4.34 -20.08
N GLU A 219 21.64 3.90 -19.99
CA GLU A 219 22.05 2.50 -20.17
C GLU A 219 21.44 1.53 -19.13
N HIS A 220 21.09 2.03 -17.95
CA HIS A 220 20.66 1.24 -16.79
C HIS A 220 19.24 1.56 -16.31
N SER A 221 18.58 2.56 -16.89
CA SER A 221 17.25 3.01 -16.49
C SER A 221 16.24 3.01 -17.64
N LEU A 222 15.07 2.45 -17.38
CA LEU A 222 13.91 2.46 -18.28
C LEU A 222 12.78 3.26 -17.63
N TYR A 223 12.00 4.00 -18.42
CA TYR A 223 10.91 4.84 -17.92
C TYR A 223 9.84 5.10 -18.98
N LEU A 224 8.75 5.76 -18.56
CA LEU A 224 7.81 6.41 -19.48
C LEU A 224 7.75 7.91 -19.13
N PRO A 225 7.77 8.82 -20.14
CA PRO A 225 7.86 10.26 -19.92
C PRO A 225 6.78 10.85 -19.03
N ASP A 226 5.56 10.30 -19.07
CA ASP A 226 4.38 10.79 -18.35
C ASP A 226 3.86 9.81 -17.30
N ALA A 227 4.61 8.73 -17.02
CA ALA A 227 4.22 7.75 -16.02
C ALA A 227 4.27 8.30 -14.60
N THR A 228 3.43 7.69 -13.76
CA THR A 228 3.28 8.02 -12.34
C THR A 228 3.80 6.87 -11.46
N SER A 229 3.18 5.69 -11.56
CA SER A 229 3.49 4.52 -10.73
C SER A 229 3.54 3.23 -11.55
N LEU A 230 4.71 2.84 -12.08
CA LEU A 230 4.87 1.56 -12.78
C LEU A 230 4.61 0.36 -11.86
N ARG A 231 4.74 0.52 -10.53
CA ARG A 231 4.34 -0.46 -9.51
C ARG A 231 2.85 -0.82 -9.61
N MET A 232 1.99 0.10 -10.01
CA MET A 232 0.56 -0.13 -10.15
C MET A 232 0.14 -0.59 -11.56
N GLY A 233 1.11 -0.82 -12.45
CA GLY A 233 0.90 -1.29 -13.82
C GLY A 233 1.25 -2.77 -14.04
N PRO A 234 1.38 -3.20 -15.32
CA PRO A 234 1.65 -4.59 -15.70
C PRO A 234 3.01 -5.12 -15.22
N LEU A 235 3.96 -4.22 -14.94
CA LEU A 235 5.28 -4.56 -14.40
C LEU A 235 5.27 -4.80 -12.89
N GLY A 236 4.20 -4.38 -12.22
CA GLY A 236 4.00 -4.51 -10.80
C GLY A 236 3.33 -5.82 -10.40
N TYR A 237 2.53 -5.76 -9.34
CA TYR A 237 1.78 -6.89 -8.80
C TYR A 237 0.51 -7.16 -9.62
N GLN A 238 0.65 -7.61 -10.87
CA GLN A 238 -0.47 -8.14 -11.65
C GLN A 238 -0.15 -9.57 -12.07
N SER A 239 -0.98 -10.52 -11.64
CA SER A 239 -0.88 -11.90 -12.12
C SER A 239 -1.99 -12.17 -13.14
N GLY A 240 -1.62 -12.65 -14.33
CA GLY A 240 -2.58 -13.10 -15.34
C GLY A 240 -3.46 -14.25 -14.87
N ALA A 241 -3.10 -14.97 -13.80
CA ALA A 241 -3.96 -15.99 -13.21
C ALA A 241 -5.16 -15.39 -12.45
N GLN A 242 -5.00 -14.19 -11.88
CA GLN A 242 -6.06 -13.51 -11.13
C GLN A 242 -6.89 -12.56 -12.01
N SER A 243 -6.51 -12.32 -13.28
CA SER A 243 -7.25 -11.39 -14.15
C SER A 243 -8.69 -11.82 -14.43
N ASP A 244 -8.97 -13.13 -14.38
CA ASP A 244 -10.31 -13.69 -14.58
C ASP A 244 -11.16 -13.68 -13.29
N LEU A 245 -10.56 -13.34 -12.14
CA LEU A 245 -11.27 -13.30 -10.87
C LEU A 245 -12.02 -11.98 -10.71
N HIS A 246 -13.30 -11.98 -11.07
CA HIS A 246 -14.18 -10.84 -10.77
C HIS A 246 -14.62 -10.87 -9.30
N VAL A 247 -13.95 -10.07 -8.46
CA VAL A 247 -14.37 -9.83 -7.07
C VAL A 247 -15.43 -8.74 -7.02
N SER A 248 -16.62 -9.09 -6.50
CA SER A 248 -17.68 -8.11 -6.28
C SER A 248 -17.51 -7.41 -4.93
N TYR A 249 -17.62 -6.09 -4.95
CA TYR A 249 -17.57 -5.23 -3.75
C TYR A 249 -18.96 -4.65 -3.41
N ASN A 250 -20.03 -5.33 -3.82
CA ASN A 250 -21.40 -4.90 -3.55
C ASN A 250 -21.87 -5.25 -2.12
N SER A 251 -21.33 -6.31 -1.54
CA SER A 251 -21.57 -6.66 -0.14
C SER A 251 -20.45 -7.52 0.45
N LEU A 252 -20.37 -7.56 1.79
CA LEU A 252 -19.46 -8.45 2.51
C LEU A 252 -19.68 -9.92 2.15
N GLU A 253 -20.94 -10.35 2.05
CA GLU A 253 -21.29 -11.73 1.70
C GLU A 253 -20.74 -12.12 0.32
N ARG A 254 -20.95 -11.27 -0.70
CA ARG A 254 -20.47 -11.53 -2.06
C ARG A 254 -18.95 -11.56 -2.12
N TYR A 255 -18.29 -10.60 -1.47
CA TYR A 255 -16.83 -10.57 -1.38
C TYR A 255 -16.28 -11.84 -0.72
N VAL A 256 -16.85 -12.26 0.40
CA VAL A 256 -16.45 -13.48 1.11
C VAL A 256 -16.65 -14.71 0.26
N GLN A 257 -17.77 -14.81 -0.46
CA GLN A 257 -18.04 -15.94 -1.34
C GLN A 257 -16.99 -16.04 -2.45
N THR A 258 -16.69 -14.94 -3.15
CA THR A 258 -15.67 -14.95 -4.21
C THR A 258 -14.29 -15.34 -3.68
N MET A 259 -13.91 -14.84 -2.50
CA MET A 259 -12.64 -15.19 -1.88
C MET A 259 -12.57 -16.68 -1.50
N ILE A 260 -13.65 -17.24 -0.95
CA ILE A 260 -13.72 -18.68 -0.63
C ILE A 260 -13.57 -19.52 -1.89
N ASP A 261 -14.27 -19.16 -2.98
CA ASP A 261 -14.21 -19.89 -4.25
C ASP A 261 -12.76 -19.91 -4.81
N ALA A 262 -12.07 -18.78 -4.74
CA ALA A 262 -10.67 -18.67 -5.16
C ALA A 262 -9.69 -19.47 -4.27
N LEU A 263 -10.03 -19.68 -3.00
CA LEU A 263 -9.21 -20.44 -2.04
C LEU A 263 -9.36 -21.96 -2.17
N ILE A 264 -10.44 -22.44 -2.80
CA ILE A 264 -10.73 -23.88 -2.91
C ILE A 264 -10.59 -24.40 -4.34
N ARG A 265 -10.80 -23.57 -5.36
CA ARG A 265 -10.75 -23.99 -6.77
C ARG A 265 -9.31 -24.28 -7.20
N PRO A 266 -8.98 -25.53 -7.58
CA PRO A 266 -7.67 -25.87 -8.14
C PRO A 266 -7.39 -25.08 -9.43
N PHE A 267 -6.13 -24.72 -9.65
CA PHE A 267 -5.67 -24.05 -10.85
C PHE A 267 -4.67 -24.93 -11.60
N PRO A 268 -4.96 -25.37 -12.84
CA PRO A 268 -4.16 -26.39 -13.53
C PRO A 268 -2.67 -26.07 -13.64
N ALA A 269 -2.30 -24.80 -13.87
CA ALA A 269 -0.90 -24.39 -13.96
C ALA A 269 -0.16 -24.44 -12.61
N TYR A 270 -0.89 -24.46 -11.48
CA TYR A 270 -0.28 -24.62 -10.16
C TYR A 270 -0.23 -26.09 -9.74
N GLU A 271 -1.12 -26.94 -10.25
CA GLU A 271 -1.03 -28.40 -10.06
C GLU A 271 0.26 -28.96 -10.66
N THR A 272 0.71 -28.45 -11.80
CA THR A 272 1.96 -28.87 -12.45
C THR A 272 3.21 -28.52 -11.64
N ILE A 273 3.17 -27.50 -10.78
CA ILE A 273 4.27 -27.15 -9.87
C ILE A 273 4.45 -28.22 -8.78
N GLY A 274 3.34 -28.84 -8.35
CA GLY A 274 3.27 -29.76 -7.21
C GLY A 274 3.22 -29.05 -5.85
N VAL A 275 2.67 -29.69 -4.83
CA VAL A 275 2.67 -29.17 -3.44
C VAL A 275 3.97 -29.52 -2.73
N GLU A 276 4.31 -30.81 -2.72
CA GLU A 276 5.54 -31.35 -2.17
C GLU A 276 6.23 -32.16 -3.27
N VAL A 277 7.47 -31.83 -3.59
CA VAL A 277 8.25 -32.49 -4.64
C VAL A 277 9.64 -32.76 -4.08
N ASP A 278 10.09 -34.01 -4.17
CA ASP A 278 11.37 -34.48 -3.63
C ASP A 278 11.58 -34.17 -2.13
N GLY A 279 10.48 -34.09 -1.35
CA GLY A 279 10.48 -33.79 0.08
C GLY A 279 10.46 -32.29 0.43
N ASP A 280 10.44 -31.41 -0.58
CA ASP A 280 10.38 -29.96 -0.40
C ASP A 280 8.99 -29.40 -0.74
N TYR A 281 8.41 -28.62 0.19
CA TYR A 281 7.16 -27.91 -0.03
C TYR A 281 7.35 -26.68 -0.92
N ARG A 282 6.76 -26.73 -2.13
CA ARG A 282 6.84 -25.68 -3.14
C ARG A 282 5.74 -24.63 -3.02
N GLN A 283 4.61 -24.98 -2.42
CA GLN A 283 3.44 -24.13 -2.19
C GLN A 283 2.52 -24.76 -1.15
N LEU A 284 1.58 -24.00 -0.60
CA LEU A 284 0.63 -24.51 0.42
C LEU A 284 -0.47 -25.40 -0.17
N ASN A 285 -0.92 -25.10 -1.38
CA ASN A 285 -1.95 -25.82 -2.12
C ASN A 285 -1.83 -25.49 -3.61
N THR A 286 -2.74 -26.04 -4.43
CA THR A 286 -2.81 -25.81 -5.88
C THR A 286 -4.00 -24.93 -6.28
N SER A 287 -4.69 -24.32 -5.31
CA SER A 287 -5.83 -23.44 -5.55
C SER A 287 -5.40 -22.11 -6.14
N LEU A 288 -6.33 -21.38 -6.78
CA LEU A 288 -6.06 -20.08 -7.40
C LEU A 288 -5.35 -19.13 -6.41
N LEU A 289 -5.78 -19.12 -5.14
CA LEU A 289 -5.09 -18.45 -4.04
C LEU A 289 -4.68 -19.48 -2.99
N GLN A 290 -3.44 -19.41 -2.49
CA GLN A 290 -3.01 -20.25 -1.36
C GLN A 290 -3.72 -19.84 -0.08
N ILE A 291 -3.75 -18.54 0.18
CA ILE A 291 -4.39 -17.87 1.32
C ILE A 291 -4.97 -16.53 0.89
N GLU A 292 -5.81 -15.94 1.72
CA GLU A 292 -6.51 -14.67 1.47
C GLU A 292 -5.54 -13.55 1.10
N ASN A 293 -4.35 -13.55 1.71
CA ASN A 293 -3.35 -12.50 1.53
C ASN A 293 -2.77 -12.44 0.10
N GLU A 294 -2.91 -13.52 -0.69
CA GLU A 294 -2.43 -13.61 -2.07
C GLU A 294 -3.30 -12.81 -3.06
N PHE A 295 -4.55 -12.48 -2.69
CA PHE A 295 -5.44 -11.73 -3.56
C PHE A 295 -5.00 -10.27 -3.71
N TYR A 296 -4.47 -9.87 -4.87
CA TYR A 296 -4.02 -8.50 -5.05
C TYR A 296 -5.18 -7.53 -5.28
N GLY A 297 -5.29 -6.51 -4.43
CA GLY A 297 -6.29 -5.44 -4.55
C GLY A 297 -5.74 -4.11 -4.06
N SER A 298 -6.21 -3.01 -4.65
CA SER A 298 -5.79 -1.64 -4.30
C SER A 298 -6.34 -1.17 -2.95
N ILE A 299 -7.41 -1.81 -2.46
CA ILE A 299 -7.97 -1.64 -1.12
C ILE A 299 -8.57 -2.96 -0.65
N ARG A 300 -8.50 -3.26 0.66
CA ARG A 300 -9.08 -4.48 1.25
C ARG A 300 -9.92 -4.17 2.49
N PRO A 301 -11.08 -4.84 2.68
CA PRO A 301 -11.78 -4.83 3.96
C PRO A 301 -11.01 -5.68 4.98
N LYS A 302 -10.90 -5.21 6.22
CA LYS A 302 -10.11 -5.87 7.25
C LYS A 302 -10.82 -5.94 8.60
N ARG A 303 -10.43 -6.93 9.38
CA ARG A 303 -10.84 -7.16 10.77
C ARG A 303 -9.66 -7.73 11.54
N ARG A 304 -9.44 -7.28 12.78
CA ARG A 304 -8.44 -7.91 13.65
C ARG A 304 -8.76 -9.39 13.85
N ILE A 305 -7.74 -10.22 13.65
CA ILE A 305 -7.84 -11.68 13.77
C ILE A 305 -7.47 -12.13 15.19
N GLN A 306 -8.13 -13.18 15.65
CA GLN A 306 -7.70 -13.90 16.85
C GLN A 306 -6.62 -14.92 16.50
N THR A 307 -5.85 -15.38 17.50
CA THR A 307 -4.81 -16.41 17.30
C THR A 307 -5.40 -17.65 16.62
N GLY A 308 -4.82 -18.05 15.49
CA GLY A 308 -5.27 -19.21 14.71
C GLY A 308 -6.48 -18.96 13.82
N GLU A 309 -7.01 -17.73 13.77
CA GLU A 309 -8.16 -17.39 12.93
C GLU A 309 -7.72 -16.92 11.55
N ARG A 310 -8.41 -17.41 10.50
CA ARG A 310 -8.22 -16.92 9.13
C ARG A 310 -8.88 -15.54 8.93
N PRO A 311 -8.26 -14.62 8.16
CA PRO A 311 -8.84 -13.29 7.89
C PRO A 311 -10.28 -13.34 7.34
N ILE A 312 -10.57 -14.26 6.41
CA ILE A 312 -11.92 -14.34 5.83
C ILE A 312 -12.98 -14.76 6.85
N ASN A 313 -12.59 -15.60 7.82
CA ASN A 313 -13.48 -16.04 8.88
C ASN A 313 -13.76 -14.92 9.89
N ALA A 314 -12.74 -14.09 10.19
CA ALA A 314 -12.89 -12.91 11.03
C ALA A 314 -13.91 -11.93 10.42
N LEU A 315 -13.72 -11.61 9.13
CA LEU A 315 -14.63 -10.76 8.36
C LEU A 315 -16.06 -11.32 8.34
N ARG A 316 -16.24 -12.60 7.97
CA ARG A 316 -17.57 -13.22 7.89
C ARG A 316 -18.32 -13.23 9.24
N LYS A 317 -17.60 -13.42 10.35
CA LYS A 317 -18.22 -13.54 11.68
C LYS A 317 -18.48 -12.21 12.35
N ARG A 318 -17.65 -11.20 12.10
CA ARG A 318 -17.64 -9.97 12.89
C ARG A 318 -17.73 -8.70 12.04
N GLY A 319 -17.82 -8.81 10.73
CA GLY A 319 -17.88 -7.68 9.83
C GLY A 319 -16.53 -6.98 9.65
N VAL A 320 -16.57 -5.89 8.89
CA VAL A 320 -15.44 -5.01 8.60
C VAL A 320 -15.22 -4.09 9.81
N GLU A 321 -13.95 -3.83 10.13
CA GLU A 321 -13.56 -2.91 11.20
C GLU A 321 -12.77 -1.72 10.64
N TYR A 322 -11.96 -1.96 9.62
CA TYR A 322 -11.15 -0.95 8.95
C TYR A 322 -10.91 -1.35 7.49
N VAL A 323 -10.40 -0.41 6.70
CA VAL A 323 -9.94 -0.65 5.33
C VAL A 323 -8.44 -0.45 5.22
N GLU A 324 -7.80 -1.22 4.36
CA GLU A 324 -6.37 -1.17 4.08
C GLU A 324 -6.17 -0.71 2.63
N VAL A 325 -5.71 0.52 2.43
CA VAL A 325 -5.32 1.08 1.13
C VAL A 325 -3.93 0.60 0.78
N ARG A 326 -3.73 0.09 -0.45
CA ARG A 326 -2.49 -0.63 -0.84
C ARG A 326 -1.83 -0.08 -2.12
N CYS A 327 -2.36 0.99 -2.69
CA CYS A 327 -1.88 1.56 -3.96
C CYS A 327 -0.75 2.60 -3.83
N LEU A 328 -0.22 2.83 -2.62
CA LEU A 328 0.76 3.89 -2.37
C LEU A 328 2.19 3.41 -2.62
N ASP A 329 2.94 4.22 -3.36
CA ASP A 329 4.37 4.03 -3.57
C ASP A 329 5.18 4.62 -2.41
N LEU A 330 6.40 4.13 -2.24
CA LEU A 330 7.42 4.82 -1.43
C LEU A 330 7.82 6.11 -2.15
N ASN A 331 7.71 7.24 -1.46
CA ASN A 331 8.27 8.50 -1.94
C ASN A 331 9.76 8.59 -1.56
N PRO A 332 10.70 8.51 -2.51
CA PRO A 332 12.13 8.43 -2.21
C PRO A 332 12.71 9.76 -1.70
N PHE A 333 11.93 10.85 -1.72
CA PHE A 333 12.34 12.14 -1.15
C PHE A 333 11.97 12.28 0.34
N LEU A 334 11.32 11.27 0.92
CA LEU A 334 10.90 11.25 2.32
C LEU A 334 11.64 10.12 3.04
N GLU A 335 12.20 10.42 4.21
CA GLU A 335 13.06 9.51 4.98
C GLU A 335 12.38 8.19 5.36
N VAL A 336 11.07 8.24 5.63
CA VAL A 336 10.23 7.08 5.96
C VAL A 336 9.29 6.67 4.80
N GLY A 337 9.42 7.30 3.64
CA GLY A 337 8.66 7.01 2.42
C GLY A 337 7.27 7.67 2.31
N ILE A 338 6.76 8.28 3.38
CA ILE A 338 5.47 8.99 3.45
C ILE A 338 5.53 10.08 4.52
N ASP A 339 4.67 11.09 4.42
CA ASP A 339 4.61 12.23 5.35
C ASP A 339 3.18 12.48 5.89
N THR A 340 3.10 13.36 6.87
CA THR A 340 1.81 13.71 7.48
C THR A 340 0.88 14.43 6.51
N GLU A 341 1.42 15.21 5.56
CA GLU A 341 0.61 15.84 4.51
C GLU A 341 -0.18 14.78 3.74
N THR A 342 0.48 13.70 3.31
CA THR A 342 -0.15 12.59 2.60
C THR A 342 -1.21 11.91 3.47
N LEU A 343 -0.95 11.66 4.76
CA LEU A 343 -1.93 10.99 5.63
C LEU A 343 -3.20 11.83 5.81
N ARG A 344 -3.06 13.14 6.00
CA ARG A 344 -4.20 14.05 6.13
C ARG A 344 -5.03 14.08 4.84
N PHE A 345 -4.39 14.02 3.67
CA PHE A 345 -5.12 13.93 2.41
C PHE A 345 -5.87 12.59 2.29
N LEU A 346 -5.26 11.48 2.70
CA LEU A 346 -5.90 10.17 2.67
C LEU A 346 -7.13 10.12 3.59
N ASP A 347 -7.08 10.74 4.77
CA ASP A 347 -8.24 10.88 5.65
C ASP A 347 -9.41 11.59 4.94
N VAL A 348 -9.14 12.73 4.31
CA VAL A 348 -10.14 13.49 3.55
C VAL A 348 -10.67 12.66 2.38
N PHE A 349 -9.78 12.05 1.58
CA PHE A 349 -10.15 11.27 0.40
C PHE A 349 -11.02 10.05 0.75
N LEU A 350 -10.71 9.36 1.84
CA LEU A 350 -11.50 8.20 2.29
C LEU A 350 -12.87 8.62 2.83
N LEU A 351 -12.98 9.78 3.49
CA LEU A 351 -14.27 10.36 3.84
C LEU A 351 -15.07 10.81 2.62
N VAL A 352 -14.43 11.37 1.58
CA VAL A 352 -15.11 11.63 0.29
C VAL A 352 -15.69 10.33 -0.27
N CYS A 353 -14.89 9.26 -0.31
CA CYS A 353 -15.33 7.95 -0.81
C CYS A 353 -16.49 7.37 0.01
N LEU A 354 -16.50 7.58 1.33
CA LEU A 354 -17.57 7.13 2.21
C LEU A 354 -18.91 7.84 1.95
N LEU A 355 -18.88 9.15 1.67
CA LEU A 355 -20.09 9.99 1.62
C LEU A 355 -20.65 10.19 0.22
N LEU A 356 -19.82 10.05 -0.83
CA LEU A 356 -20.28 10.11 -2.22
C LEU A 356 -21.29 8.99 -2.52
N PRO A 357 -22.32 9.18 -3.37
CA PRO A 357 -23.16 8.07 -3.82
C PRO A 357 -22.31 6.91 -4.35
N SER A 358 -22.65 5.67 -3.98
CA SER A 358 -21.90 4.47 -4.38
C SER A 358 -22.84 3.41 -4.95
N PRO A 359 -23.24 3.55 -6.23
CA PRO A 359 -23.99 2.48 -6.89
C PRO A 359 -23.21 1.16 -6.86
N ASP A 360 -23.91 0.06 -7.05
CA ASP A 360 -23.29 -1.26 -7.16
C ASP A 360 -22.35 -1.31 -8.36
N ASP A 361 -21.23 -2.01 -8.20
CA ASP A 361 -20.27 -2.24 -9.26
C ASP A 361 -20.76 -3.27 -10.28
N THR A 362 -20.26 -3.13 -11.50
CA THR A 362 -20.50 -4.05 -12.61
C THR A 362 -19.17 -4.54 -13.19
N ALA A 363 -19.23 -5.58 -14.02
CA ALA A 363 -18.06 -6.05 -14.76
C ALA A 363 -17.52 -4.95 -15.69
N ASP A 364 -18.40 -4.21 -16.37
CA ASP A 364 -18.01 -3.10 -17.25
C ASP A 364 -17.33 -1.97 -16.46
N GLU A 365 -17.88 -1.59 -15.31
CA GLU A 365 -17.24 -0.58 -14.44
C GLU A 365 -15.88 -1.07 -13.94
N SER A 366 -15.73 -2.37 -13.65
CA SER A 366 -14.43 -2.93 -13.26
C SER A 366 -13.39 -2.85 -14.37
N ASN A 367 -13.81 -2.98 -15.64
CA ASN A 367 -12.94 -2.77 -16.80
C ASN A 367 -12.58 -1.29 -16.97
N GLU A 368 -13.53 -0.37 -16.78
CA GLU A 368 -13.26 1.08 -16.78
C GLU A 368 -12.27 1.47 -15.68
N ILE A 369 -12.42 0.92 -14.46
CA ILE A 369 -11.51 1.15 -13.34
C ILE A 369 -10.09 0.68 -13.67
N LEU A 370 -9.96 -0.53 -14.23
CA LEU A 370 -8.65 -1.05 -14.65
C LEU A 370 -8.04 -0.19 -15.77
N HIS A 371 -8.84 0.19 -16.77
CA HIS A 371 -8.41 1.10 -17.83
C HIS A 371 -7.89 2.42 -17.23
N ASN A 372 -8.66 3.05 -16.35
CA ASN A 372 -8.28 4.32 -15.73
C ASN A 372 -7.00 4.23 -14.92
N GLN A 373 -6.84 3.14 -14.16
CA GLN A 373 -5.61 2.85 -13.43
C GLN A 373 -4.42 2.75 -14.40
N LEU A 374 -4.53 1.92 -15.46
CA LEU A 374 -3.43 1.71 -16.42
C LEU A 374 -3.08 2.98 -17.21
N THR A 375 -4.09 3.77 -17.62
CA THR A 375 -3.88 5.07 -18.26
C THR A 375 -3.15 6.02 -17.31
N THR A 376 -3.58 6.12 -16.06
CA THR A 376 -2.94 7.00 -15.08
C THR A 376 -1.51 6.58 -14.76
N VAL A 377 -1.26 5.27 -14.67
CA VAL A 377 0.08 4.71 -14.46
C VAL A 377 1.05 5.15 -15.56
N ARG A 378 0.61 5.09 -16.81
CA ARG A 378 1.49 5.25 -17.98
C ARG A 378 1.59 6.69 -18.47
N GLU A 379 0.48 7.41 -18.41
CA GLU A 379 0.26 8.70 -19.08
C GLU A 379 -0.32 9.75 -18.13
N GLY A 380 -0.43 9.47 -16.83
CA GLY A 380 -1.15 10.32 -15.88
C GLY A 380 -0.69 11.78 -15.84
N ARG A 381 0.57 12.07 -16.21
CA ARG A 381 1.09 13.44 -16.25
C ARG A 381 0.81 14.18 -17.57
N ASP A 382 0.41 13.49 -18.63
CA ASP A 382 -0.01 14.13 -19.89
C ASP A 382 -1.24 15.03 -19.62
N PRO A 383 -1.20 16.34 -19.93
CA PRO A 383 -2.34 17.24 -19.76
C PRO A 383 -3.60 16.80 -20.52
N ASN A 384 -3.45 16.00 -21.57
CA ASN A 384 -4.54 15.49 -22.40
C ASN A 384 -5.00 14.09 -21.99
N ALA A 385 -4.40 13.47 -20.96
CA ALA A 385 -4.79 12.14 -20.51
C ALA A 385 -6.31 12.07 -20.24
N THR A 386 -6.96 11.06 -20.80
CA THR A 386 -8.40 10.86 -20.65
C THR A 386 -8.72 9.53 -19.97
N LEU A 387 -9.68 9.58 -19.06
CA LEU A 387 -10.25 8.45 -18.34
C LEU A 387 -11.68 8.18 -18.82
N VAL A 388 -12.27 7.08 -18.37
CA VAL A 388 -13.65 6.69 -18.66
C VAL A 388 -14.45 6.60 -17.38
N SER A 389 -15.66 7.14 -17.38
CA SER A 389 -16.62 7.01 -16.28
C SER A 389 -18.02 6.82 -16.86
N SER A 390 -18.62 5.66 -16.61
CA SER A 390 -19.97 5.34 -17.10
C SER A 390 -20.08 5.48 -18.62
N GLY A 391 -19.10 4.93 -19.34
CA GLY A 391 -18.97 4.97 -20.80
C GLY A 391 -18.62 6.34 -21.38
N ARG A 392 -18.36 7.37 -20.55
CA ARG A 392 -18.02 8.72 -21.01
C ARG A 392 -16.56 9.04 -20.77
N THR A 393 -15.91 9.60 -21.80
CA THR A 393 -14.55 10.13 -21.71
C THR A 393 -14.51 11.37 -20.81
N ARG A 394 -13.49 11.46 -19.96
CA ARG A 394 -13.24 12.59 -19.05
C ARG A 394 -11.76 12.95 -19.06
N ASN A 395 -11.42 14.24 -19.08
CA ASN A 395 -10.03 14.64 -18.85
C ASN A 395 -9.63 14.35 -17.40
N LEU A 396 -8.44 13.76 -17.22
CA LEU A 396 -7.94 13.34 -15.91
C LEU A 396 -7.82 14.54 -14.95
N ARG A 397 -7.19 15.63 -15.38
CA ARG A 397 -6.96 16.81 -14.52
C ARG A 397 -8.26 17.53 -14.17
N GLN A 398 -9.19 17.64 -15.10
CA GLN A 398 -10.52 18.19 -14.82
C GLN A 398 -11.25 17.33 -13.78
N TRP A 399 -11.25 16.01 -13.93
CA TRP A 399 -11.90 15.12 -12.97
C TRP A 399 -11.20 15.14 -11.61
N ALA A 400 -9.87 15.29 -11.58
CA ALA A 400 -9.12 15.45 -10.34
C ALA A 400 -9.53 16.73 -9.60
N SER A 401 -9.65 17.86 -10.31
CA SER A 401 -10.12 19.11 -9.72
C SER A 401 -11.53 18.98 -9.11
N GLU A 402 -12.45 18.31 -9.80
CA GLU A 402 -13.81 18.07 -9.25
C GLU A 402 -13.79 17.24 -7.96
N LEU A 403 -12.91 16.24 -7.87
CA LEU A 403 -12.74 15.45 -6.64
C LEU A 403 -12.08 16.26 -5.52
N LEU A 404 -11.12 17.12 -5.86
CA LEU A 404 -10.47 18.02 -4.89
C LEU A 404 -11.44 19.09 -4.36
N ASP A 405 -12.40 19.55 -5.16
CA ASP A 405 -13.45 20.46 -4.68
C ASP A 405 -14.32 19.81 -3.58
N LEU A 406 -14.54 18.49 -3.66
CA LEU A 406 -15.20 17.74 -2.60
C LEU A 406 -14.29 17.54 -1.39
N ALA A 407 -13.00 17.31 -1.63
CA ALA A 407 -12.00 17.15 -0.59
C ALA A 407 -11.87 18.44 0.25
N ASP A 408 -11.83 19.61 -0.38
CA ASP A 408 -11.71 20.91 0.32
C ASP A 408 -12.86 21.15 1.30
N ARG A 409 -14.09 20.75 0.92
CA ARG A 409 -15.26 20.87 1.79
C ARG A 409 -15.11 20.02 3.05
N LEU A 410 -14.64 18.78 2.91
CA LEU A 410 -14.44 17.90 4.07
C LEU A 410 -13.21 18.29 4.88
N ALA A 411 -12.15 18.74 4.23
CA ALA A 411 -10.96 19.27 4.89
C ALA A 411 -11.33 20.43 5.83
N SER A 412 -12.14 21.39 5.37
CA SER A 412 -12.67 22.48 6.21
C SER A 412 -13.44 21.96 7.42
N VAL A 413 -14.34 20.98 7.21
CA VAL A 413 -15.17 20.42 8.28
C VAL A 413 -14.35 19.67 9.35
N ILE A 414 -13.27 18.99 8.95
CA ILE A 414 -12.34 18.33 9.89
C ILE A 414 -11.53 19.38 10.65
N ASP A 415 -11.05 20.40 9.95
CA ASP A 415 -10.21 21.45 10.50
C ASP A 415 -10.96 22.35 11.50
N GLU A 416 -12.25 22.62 11.26
CA GLU A 416 -13.14 23.32 12.21
C GLU A 416 -13.22 22.61 13.57
N VAL A 417 -13.36 21.28 13.57
CA VAL A 417 -13.43 20.48 14.80
C VAL A 417 -12.06 20.36 15.47
N SER A 418 -11.00 20.28 14.66
CA SER A 418 -9.62 20.11 15.15
C SER A 418 -8.97 21.41 15.61
N GLY A 419 -9.55 22.56 15.24
CA GLY A 419 -8.97 23.88 15.51
C GLY A 419 -7.66 24.14 14.74
N THR A 420 -7.52 23.57 13.54
CA THR A 420 -6.32 23.70 12.70
C THR A 420 -6.67 24.08 11.27
N THR A 421 -5.69 24.15 10.36
CA THR A 421 -5.89 24.30 8.90
C THR A 421 -5.11 23.25 8.11
N GLN A 422 -4.71 22.16 8.78
CA GLN A 422 -3.73 21.22 8.25
C GLN A 422 -4.32 20.31 7.16
N HIS A 423 -5.60 19.94 7.25
CA HIS A 423 -6.26 19.15 6.21
C HIS A 423 -6.50 20.00 4.96
N GLN A 424 -6.92 21.25 5.13
CA GLN A 424 -7.09 22.19 4.01
C GLN A 424 -5.74 22.46 3.32
N THR A 425 -4.68 22.66 4.10
CA THR A 425 -3.32 22.86 3.55
C THR A 425 -2.86 21.63 2.75
N SER A 426 -3.14 20.43 3.25
CA SER A 426 -2.82 19.18 2.55
C SER A 426 -3.61 19.01 1.24
N ALA A 427 -4.91 19.31 1.24
CA ALA A 427 -5.75 19.28 0.03
C ALA A 427 -5.28 20.30 -1.02
N GLU A 428 -4.94 21.51 -0.59
CA GLU A 428 -4.40 22.57 -1.46
C GLU A 428 -3.04 22.17 -2.07
N ALA A 429 -2.16 21.51 -1.31
CA ALA A 429 -0.91 20.97 -1.84
C ALA A 429 -1.17 19.95 -2.97
N GLN A 430 -2.22 19.13 -2.86
CA GLN A 430 -2.60 18.20 -3.92
C GLN A 430 -3.23 18.90 -5.12
N ARG A 431 -3.97 20.00 -4.91
CA ARG A 431 -4.48 20.86 -5.98
C ARG A 431 -3.36 21.47 -6.80
N HIS A 432 -2.30 21.94 -6.16
CA HIS A 432 -1.11 22.43 -6.87
C HIS A 432 -0.50 21.37 -7.79
N LYS A 433 -0.47 20.09 -7.40
CA LYS A 433 0.02 18.99 -8.26
C LYS A 433 -0.86 18.76 -9.49
N VAL A 434 -2.17 18.99 -9.40
CA VAL A 434 -3.09 18.90 -10.56
C VAL A 434 -2.87 20.08 -11.51
N THR A 435 -2.66 21.28 -10.98
CA THR A 435 -2.36 22.47 -11.79
C THR A 435 -0.98 22.37 -12.45
N ASP A 436 0.04 21.94 -11.71
CA ASP A 436 1.40 21.69 -12.17
C ASP A 436 1.86 20.27 -11.85
N ALA A 437 1.78 19.39 -12.85
CA ALA A 437 2.20 18.01 -12.74
C ALA A 437 3.70 17.85 -12.40
N CYS A 438 4.53 18.87 -12.57
CA CYS A 438 5.95 18.85 -12.20
C CYS A 438 6.16 18.70 -10.68
N LEU A 439 5.14 19.03 -9.87
CA LEU A 439 5.18 18.90 -8.41
C LEU A 439 4.90 17.47 -7.93
N THR A 440 4.43 16.58 -8.80
CA THR A 440 4.20 15.16 -8.44
C THR A 440 5.53 14.45 -8.17
N PRO A 441 5.58 13.46 -7.24
CA PRO A 441 6.80 12.71 -6.95
C PRO A 441 7.40 12.04 -8.20
N SER A 442 6.56 11.48 -9.06
CA SER A 442 6.98 10.90 -10.34
C SER A 442 7.68 11.90 -11.27
N ALA A 443 7.14 13.10 -11.44
CA ALA A 443 7.82 14.13 -12.23
C ALA A 443 9.15 14.55 -11.60
N ARG A 444 9.19 14.70 -10.28
CA ARG A 444 10.41 15.05 -9.54
C ARG A 444 11.52 14.01 -9.70
N ILE A 445 11.19 12.71 -9.68
CA ILE A 445 12.18 11.64 -9.90
C ILE A 445 12.82 11.77 -11.30
N ILE A 446 11.99 11.90 -12.35
CA ILE A 446 12.50 12.04 -13.72
C ILE A 446 13.31 13.33 -13.88
N LYS A 447 12.87 14.43 -13.27
CA LYS A 447 13.60 15.69 -13.27
C LYS A 447 14.98 15.54 -12.62
N GLU A 448 15.05 14.96 -11.42
CA GLU A 448 16.30 14.82 -10.68
C GLU A 448 17.31 13.90 -11.39
N MET A 449 16.82 12.80 -11.99
CA MET A 449 17.65 11.92 -12.82
C MET A 449 18.30 12.69 -13.99
N ASN A 450 17.51 13.52 -14.69
CA ASN A 450 18.00 14.31 -15.83
C ASN A 450 18.95 15.43 -15.40
N ASP A 451 18.59 16.19 -14.36
CA ASP A 451 19.37 17.33 -13.87
C ASP A 451 20.74 16.90 -13.33
N GLN A 452 20.77 15.83 -12.54
CA GLN A 452 22.03 15.27 -12.01
C GLN A 452 22.77 14.39 -13.03
N ARG A 453 22.12 14.01 -14.14
CA ARG A 453 22.63 13.05 -15.15
C ARG A 453 23.04 11.72 -14.53
N VAL A 454 22.16 11.17 -13.68
CA VAL A 454 22.38 9.90 -12.97
C VAL A 454 21.28 8.90 -13.31
N SER A 455 21.64 7.61 -13.22
CA SER A 455 20.66 6.54 -13.37
C SER A 455 19.68 6.48 -12.21
N PHE A 456 18.57 5.76 -12.41
CA PHE A 456 17.55 5.50 -11.38
C PHE A 456 18.22 4.92 -10.14
N PHE A 457 19.07 3.91 -10.34
CA PHE A 457 19.86 3.29 -9.29
C PHE A 457 20.63 4.33 -8.46
N ARG A 458 21.42 5.16 -9.14
CA ARG A 458 22.31 6.11 -8.47
C ARG A 458 21.53 7.18 -7.73
N LEU A 459 20.43 7.69 -8.30
CA LEU A 459 19.55 8.63 -7.60
C LEU A 459 19.01 8.03 -6.30
N ILE A 460 18.42 6.83 -6.36
CA ILE A 460 17.82 6.21 -5.17
C ILE A 460 18.89 5.79 -4.15
N MET A 461 20.07 5.36 -4.59
CA MET A 461 21.21 5.13 -3.69
C MET A 461 21.59 6.40 -2.92
N ASN A 462 21.79 7.53 -3.62
CA ASN A 462 22.14 8.79 -2.98
C ASN A 462 21.08 9.22 -1.95
N LEU A 463 19.79 9.08 -2.29
CA LEU A 463 18.69 9.39 -1.36
C LEU A 463 18.68 8.43 -0.15
N SER A 464 18.89 7.13 -0.36
CA SER A 464 18.93 6.13 0.70
C SER A 464 20.12 6.34 1.65
N GLU A 465 21.29 6.72 1.11
CA GLU A 465 22.47 7.12 1.88
C GLU A 465 22.19 8.36 2.74
N ASN A 466 21.54 9.39 2.16
CA ASN A 466 21.14 10.59 2.89
C ASN A 466 20.17 10.26 4.02
N HIS A 467 19.15 9.45 3.77
CA HIS A 467 18.21 9.00 4.80
C HIS A 467 18.94 8.27 5.93
N ARG A 468 19.85 7.35 5.60
CA ARG A 468 20.67 6.66 6.61
C ARG A 468 21.43 7.67 7.47
N GLN A 469 22.07 8.67 6.86
CA GLN A 469 22.82 9.69 7.61
C GLN A 469 21.95 10.46 8.60
N VAL A 470 20.71 10.81 8.24
CA VAL A 470 19.76 11.45 9.16
C VAL A 470 19.53 10.56 10.38
N PHE A 471 19.22 9.28 10.18
CA PHE A 471 18.94 8.36 11.28
C PHE A 471 20.18 7.96 12.10
N THR A 472 21.38 7.93 11.51
CA THR A 472 22.60 7.57 12.23
C THR A 472 23.21 8.72 13.01
N ASN A 473 23.05 9.96 12.54
CA ASN A 473 23.56 11.17 13.20
C ASN A 473 22.73 11.56 14.44
N GLU A 474 21.44 11.21 14.47
CA GLU A 474 20.59 11.46 15.63
C GLU A 474 20.82 10.40 16.73
N PRO A 475 21.03 10.79 18.00
CA PRO A 475 21.04 9.84 19.09
C PRO A 475 19.63 9.27 19.29
N THR A 476 19.51 7.95 19.26
CA THR A 476 18.24 7.28 19.58
C THR A 476 17.90 7.51 21.05
N ASN A 477 16.65 7.88 21.33
CA ASN A 477 16.13 7.99 22.69
C ASN A 477 16.41 6.67 23.47
N PRO A 478 17.10 6.72 24.63
CA PRO A 478 17.40 5.53 25.43
C PRO A 478 16.16 4.70 25.80
N ASP A 479 15.04 5.34 26.09
CA ASP A 479 13.78 4.67 26.46
C ASP A 479 13.21 3.91 25.26
N LEU A 480 13.28 4.51 24.07
CA LEU A 480 12.87 3.86 22.82
C LEU A 480 13.73 2.62 22.57
N ARG A 481 15.06 2.74 22.72
CA ARG A 481 16.00 1.64 22.54
C ARG A 481 15.71 0.49 23.52
N GLN A 482 15.51 0.80 24.81
CA GLN A 482 15.20 -0.20 25.82
C GLN A 482 13.86 -0.90 25.54
N ARG A 483 12.84 -0.14 25.11
CA ARG A 483 11.53 -0.68 24.73
C ARG A 483 11.67 -1.66 23.58
N PHE A 484 12.33 -1.29 22.49
CA PHE A 484 12.48 -2.16 21.32
C PHE A 484 13.38 -3.37 21.58
N ALA A 485 14.46 -3.23 22.36
CA ALA A 485 15.26 -4.37 22.80
C ALA A 485 14.41 -5.39 23.60
N SER A 486 13.56 -4.89 24.51
CA SER A 486 12.65 -5.75 25.30
C SER A 486 11.61 -6.45 24.41
N LEU A 487 11.10 -5.77 23.37
CA LEU A 487 10.19 -6.36 22.40
C LEU A 487 10.88 -7.41 21.52
N ALA A 488 12.11 -7.15 21.09
CA ALA A 488 12.94 -8.08 20.34
C ALA A 488 13.14 -9.38 21.13
N GLU A 489 13.63 -9.29 22.38
CA GLU A 489 13.82 -10.46 23.24
C GLU A 489 12.51 -11.23 23.47
N LYS A 490 11.40 -10.51 23.74
CA LYS A 490 10.09 -11.14 23.95
C LYS A 490 9.64 -11.88 22.70
N SER A 491 9.80 -11.28 21.52
CA SER A 491 9.39 -11.89 20.26
C SER A 491 10.17 -13.16 19.93
N ILE A 492 11.46 -13.21 20.27
CA ILE A 492 12.29 -14.42 20.14
C ILE A 492 11.80 -15.51 21.10
N ARG A 493 11.47 -15.17 22.35
CA ARG A 493 10.89 -16.13 23.32
C ARG A 493 9.50 -16.64 22.92
N ASP A 494 8.71 -15.81 22.25
CA ASP A 494 7.35 -16.15 21.80
C ASP A 494 7.32 -17.02 20.51
N GLN A 495 8.45 -17.11 19.78
CA GLN A 495 8.62 -17.93 18.57
C GLN A 495 8.93 -19.38 18.91
#